data_AF-D6XAS4-F1
#
_entry.id   AF-D6XAS4-F1
#
_cell.length_a   1.000
_cell.length_b   1.000
_cell.length_c   1.000
_cell.angle_alpha   90.00
_cell.angle_beta   90.00
_cell.angle_gamma   90.00
#
_symmetry.space_group_name_H-M   'P 1'
#
loop_
_entity.id
_entity.type
_entity.pdbx_description
1 polymer ?
#
loop_
_entity_poly.entity_id
_entity_poly.type
_entity_poly.pdbx_seq_one_letter_code
_entity_poly.pdbx_strand_id
1 'polypeptide(L)'
;GHLSRADTPEPVERTAVTEEFAAFTEGHASVLGLVGPPGSGRTTQLAALAARRHRGPAPAPTLWLRGADLADTDASVADAARRALARAARIVTTSSDTVPADLGDLTPERLARLSRAAGRPLFLLLDGPEEMPPVLAHRLAEWTQGTAQWLAETGARLVVACRAEYWEGAGFPEELLHGESRWHLPPCVHVGDLTEDEARRARARYALPDGTLAASDARHPLTLRLLSEVSAALPDAPPGPVDRDQVFEAHLDLMCLRIAVRLATPSGLRGTAVRRLAAKVSGQVHEAARRSLGPGQGELDRASFEAVFPWGRAPKRLGGTGWASAVLAEGLLVPAGSGYRFAHEEFADWIQGTHLDLDEALRALVHRRTGRQHPLPVPHHRVGPVVQALLLVARQHGTPQLAYRLEELLHALDADPHSWWAARLLTETLLRVPDATPYTDVLRQLADRLVAGRNRREPVPGRVRARLLERAAAP
;
A
#
# COMPACT_ATOMS: atom_id res chain seq x y z
N GLY A 1 -12.05 -7.13 -12.70
CA GLY A 1 -13.03 -7.03 -11.59
C GLY A 1 -12.47 -7.76 -10.39
N HIS A 2 -12.28 -7.08 -9.27
CA HIS A 2 -12.03 -7.75 -8.00
C HIS A 2 -13.38 -8.34 -7.55
N LEU A 3 -13.50 -9.66 -7.56
CA LEU A 3 -14.61 -10.31 -6.89
C LEU A 3 -14.40 -10.08 -5.39
N SER A 4 -15.05 -9.05 -4.86
CA SER A 4 -15.28 -8.90 -3.43
C SER A 4 -15.97 -10.18 -2.94
N ARG A 5 -15.44 -10.79 -1.88
CA ARG A 5 -16.15 -11.84 -1.13
C ARG A 5 -17.53 -11.30 -0.77
N ALA A 6 -18.58 -12.06 -1.09
CA ALA A 6 -19.98 -11.67 -0.91
C ALA A 6 -20.37 -11.27 0.53
N ASP A 7 -19.53 -11.57 1.53
CA ASP A 7 -19.78 -11.28 2.95
C ASP A 7 -18.90 -10.18 3.55
N THR A 8 -18.17 -9.40 2.75
CA THR A 8 -17.37 -8.29 3.31
C THR A 8 -18.28 -7.08 3.54
N PRO A 9 -18.42 -6.56 4.78
CA PRO A 9 -19.26 -5.39 5.03
C PRO A 9 -18.74 -4.19 4.23
N GLU A 10 -19.65 -3.49 3.56
CA GLU A 10 -19.26 -2.34 2.73
C GLU A 10 -18.53 -1.29 3.59
N PRO A 11 -17.42 -0.75 3.09
CA PRO A 11 -16.66 0.28 3.80
C PRO A 11 -17.50 1.51 4.16
N VAL A 12 -17.15 2.16 5.27
CA VAL A 12 -17.76 3.44 5.65
C VAL A 12 -17.33 4.53 4.67
N GLU A 13 -18.31 5.33 4.23
CA GLU A 13 -18.06 6.49 3.40
C GLU A 13 -17.29 7.57 4.19
N ARG A 14 -16.28 8.13 3.53
CA ARG A 14 -15.45 9.21 4.05
C ARG A 14 -15.87 10.50 3.38
N THR A 15 -16.64 11.33 4.11
CA THR A 15 -17.31 12.50 3.55
C THR A 15 -16.31 13.49 2.96
N ALA A 16 -15.25 13.84 3.70
CA ALA A 16 -14.23 14.77 3.21
C ALA A 16 -13.56 14.29 1.91
N VAL A 17 -13.23 12.99 1.79
CA VAL A 17 -12.64 12.44 0.55
C VAL A 17 -13.65 12.47 -0.60
N THR A 18 -14.92 12.26 -0.30
CA THR A 18 -15.99 12.29 -1.31
C THR A 18 -16.25 13.70 -1.82
N GLU A 19 -16.21 14.71 -0.94
CA GLU A 19 -16.28 16.13 -1.30
C GLU A 19 -15.10 16.52 -2.19
N GLU A 20 -13.88 16.09 -1.85
CA GLU A 20 -12.69 16.30 -2.68
C GLU A 20 -12.83 15.68 -4.07
N PHE A 21 -13.39 14.48 -4.19
CA PHE A 21 -13.66 13.87 -5.50
C PHE A 21 -14.72 14.63 -6.32
N ALA A 22 -15.74 15.20 -5.66
CA ALA A 22 -16.74 16.02 -6.31
C ALA A 22 -16.11 17.32 -6.83
N ALA A 23 -15.38 18.03 -5.97
CA ALA A 23 -14.63 19.24 -6.32
C ALA A 23 -13.64 18.97 -7.46
N PHE A 24 -12.91 17.85 -7.40
CA PHE A 24 -12.02 17.44 -8.48
C PHE A 24 -12.75 17.09 -9.76
N THR A 25 -14.00 16.63 -9.72
CA THR A 25 -14.76 16.32 -10.93
C THR A 25 -15.25 17.59 -11.63
N GLU A 26 -15.57 18.62 -10.86
CA GLU A 26 -16.10 19.90 -11.36
C GLU A 26 -14.98 20.92 -11.69
N GLY A 27 -13.82 20.79 -11.04
CA GLY A 27 -12.69 21.71 -11.16
C GLY A 27 -11.89 21.59 -12.46
N HIS A 28 -10.79 22.35 -12.53
CA HIS A 28 -9.90 22.42 -13.70
C HIS A 28 -8.67 21.51 -13.62
N ALA A 29 -8.34 21.02 -12.43
CA ALA A 29 -7.22 20.11 -12.22
C ALA A 29 -7.42 18.80 -13.01
N SER A 30 -6.31 18.24 -13.50
CA SER A 30 -6.30 17.01 -14.29
C SER A 30 -5.79 15.81 -13.50
N VAL A 31 -5.10 16.03 -12.39
CA VAL A 31 -4.49 14.99 -11.56
C VAL A 31 -4.88 15.18 -10.09
N LEU A 32 -5.35 14.12 -9.45
CA LEU A 32 -5.57 14.07 -8.00
C LEU A 32 -4.70 12.97 -7.39
N GLY A 33 -3.78 13.35 -6.49
CA GLY A 33 -3.07 12.41 -5.64
C GLY A 33 -3.90 12.04 -4.42
N LEU A 34 -4.24 10.77 -4.27
CA LEU A 34 -4.90 10.21 -3.09
C LEU A 34 -3.83 9.53 -2.22
N VAL A 35 -3.25 10.29 -1.30
CA VAL A 35 -1.98 9.94 -0.64
C VAL A 35 -2.20 9.53 0.81
N GLY A 36 -1.73 8.35 1.19
CA GLY A 36 -1.91 7.84 2.55
C GLY A 36 -0.95 6.69 2.87
N PRO A 37 -0.77 6.35 4.16
CA PRO A 37 0.02 5.19 4.53
C PRO A 37 -0.68 3.88 4.09
N PRO A 38 0.06 2.77 4.01
CA PRO A 38 -0.52 1.44 3.86
C PRO A 38 -1.64 1.19 4.89
N GLY A 39 -2.72 0.53 4.48
CA GLY A 39 -3.84 0.23 5.39
C GLY A 39 -4.89 1.35 5.56
N SER A 40 -4.60 2.58 5.11
CA SER A 40 -5.52 3.74 5.20
C SER A 40 -6.78 3.68 4.33
N GLY A 41 -6.86 2.71 3.41
CA GLY A 41 -8.05 2.49 2.57
C GLY A 41 -8.07 3.28 1.25
N ARG A 42 -6.93 3.70 0.69
CA ARG A 42 -6.85 4.40 -0.61
C ARG A 42 -7.56 3.64 -1.74
N THR A 43 -7.21 2.37 -1.93
CA THR A 43 -7.85 1.45 -2.90
C THR A 43 -9.36 1.35 -2.68
N THR A 44 -9.81 1.38 -1.42
CA THR A 44 -11.22 1.38 -1.05
C THR A 44 -11.94 2.65 -1.52
N GLN A 45 -11.30 3.82 -1.38
CA GLN A 45 -11.85 5.08 -1.87
C GLN A 45 -11.88 5.14 -3.41
N LEU A 46 -10.88 4.57 -4.10
CA LEU A 46 -10.93 4.42 -5.56
C LEU A 46 -12.09 3.52 -6.00
N ALA A 47 -12.34 2.40 -5.30
CA ALA A 47 -13.47 1.54 -5.58
C ALA A 47 -14.81 2.25 -5.39
N ALA A 48 -14.95 3.02 -4.32
CA ALA A 48 -16.14 3.82 -4.07
C ALA A 48 -16.35 4.88 -5.18
N LEU A 49 -15.30 5.58 -5.60
CA LEU A 49 -15.35 6.53 -6.71
C LEU A 49 -15.79 5.85 -8.02
N ALA A 50 -15.16 4.73 -8.39
CA ALA A 50 -15.51 3.97 -9.58
C ALA A 50 -16.97 3.51 -9.55
N ALA A 51 -17.43 2.97 -8.41
CA ALA A 51 -18.80 2.50 -8.24
C ALA A 51 -19.82 3.64 -8.36
N ARG A 52 -19.58 4.80 -7.72
CA ARG A 52 -20.44 5.98 -7.84
C ARG A 52 -20.53 6.50 -9.27
N ARG A 53 -19.39 6.59 -9.97
CA ARG A 53 -19.36 7.02 -11.37
C ARG A 53 -20.07 6.04 -12.29
N HIS A 54 -20.01 4.74 -12.02
CA HIS A 54 -20.70 3.73 -12.82
C HIS A 54 -22.21 3.65 -12.55
N ARG A 55 -22.64 3.80 -11.28
CA ARG A 55 -24.05 3.63 -10.88
C ARG A 55 -24.85 4.94 -10.81
N GLY A 56 -24.19 6.09 -10.99
CA GLY A 56 -24.85 7.39 -10.98
C GLY A 56 -25.89 7.56 -12.11
N PRO A 57 -26.76 8.58 -12.03
CA PRO A 57 -27.81 8.82 -13.02
C PRO A 57 -27.27 9.04 -14.44
N ALA A 58 -26.02 9.52 -14.54
CA ALA A 58 -25.23 9.53 -15.76
C ALA A 58 -23.96 8.69 -15.53
N PRO A 59 -23.88 7.43 -15.99
CA PRO A 59 -22.72 6.54 -15.79
C PRO A 59 -21.44 7.01 -16.51
N ALA A 60 -20.42 7.51 -15.81
CA ALA A 60 -19.27 8.18 -16.43
C ALA A 60 -18.10 7.22 -16.71
N PRO A 61 -17.47 7.27 -17.90
CA PRO A 61 -16.34 6.39 -18.26
C PRO A 61 -15.20 6.46 -17.25
N THR A 62 -14.79 5.29 -16.75
CA THR A 62 -13.75 5.14 -15.74
C THR A 62 -12.96 3.87 -16.03
N LEU A 63 -11.64 3.98 -16.08
CA LEU A 63 -10.72 2.85 -16.30
C LEU A 63 -9.80 2.71 -15.10
N TRP A 64 -9.76 1.51 -14.52
CA TRP A 64 -8.90 1.18 -13.40
C TRP A 64 -7.61 0.51 -13.92
N LEU A 65 -6.47 1.10 -13.56
CA LEU A 65 -5.12 0.62 -13.81
C LEU A 65 -4.40 0.34 -12.50
N ARG A 66 -3.52 -0.66 -12.48
CA ARG A 66 -2.63 -0.94 -11.34
C ARG A 66 -1.20 -0.61 -11.72
N GLY A 67 -0.42 -0.09 -10.77
CA GLY A 67 1.01 0.17 -10.97
C GLY A 67 1.78 -1.07 -11.41
N ALA A 68 1.47 -2.22 -10.82
CA ALA A 68 2.07 -3.49 -11.17
C ALA A 68 1.78 -3.96 -12.62
N ASP A 69 0.73 -3.42 -13.27
CA ASP A 69 0.38 -3.75 -14.65
C ASP A 69 1.02 -2.80 -15.70
N LEU A 70 1.80 -1.82 -15.23
CA LEU A 70 2.61 -0.95 -16.09
C LEU A 70 3.78 -1.74 -16.71
N ALA A 71 4.30 -1.26 -17.84
CA ALA A 71 5.40 -1.91 -18.55
C ALA A 71 6.64 -1.01 -18.59
N ASP A 72 7.82 -1.64 -18.65
CA ASP A 72 9.11 -0.95 -18.73
C ASP A 72 9.17 0.10 -19.84
N THR A 73 8.46 -0.15 -20.95
CA THR A 73 8.48 0.69 -22.16
C THR A 73 7.36 1.74 -22.21
N ASP A 74 6.53 1.85 -21.18
CA ASP A 74 5.47 2.85 -21.16
C ASP A 74 6.08 4.25 -21.21
N ALA A 75 5.62 5.08 -22.15
CA ALA A 75 5.98 6.48 -22.24
C ALA A 75 5.00 7.36 -21.45
N SER A 76 3.79 6.87 -21.19
CA SER A 76 2.79 7.54 -20.36
C SER A 76 1.74 6.55 -19.83
N VAL A 77 0.84 7.03 -18.98
CA VAL A 77 -0.35 6.25 -18.56
C VAL A 77 -1.24 5.81 -19.74
N ALA A 78 -1.15 6.48 -20.89
CA ALA A 78 -1.95 6.17 -22.07
C ALA A 78 -1.64 4.76 -22.63
N ASP A 79 -0.39 4.31 -22.53
CA ASP A 79 0.02 2.99 -23.00
C ASP A 79 -0.62 1.86 -22.19
N ALA A 80 -0.64 2.03 -20.86
CA ALA A 80 -1.34 1.15 -19.95
C ALA A 80 -2.86 1.19 -20.19
N ALA A 81 -3.43 2.38 -20.41
CA ALA A 81 -4.85 2.55 -20.72
C ALA A 81 -5.23 1.83 -22.03
N ARG A 82 -4.41 1.96 -23.07
CA ARG A 82 -4.59 1.27 -24.37
C ARG A 82 -4.58 -0.24 -24.21
N ARG A 83 -3.60 -0.80 -23.48
CA ARG A 83 -3.55 -2.24 -23.19
C ARG A 83 -4.75 -2.71 -22.38
N ALA A 84 -5.19 -1.94 -21.39
CA ALA A 84 -6.35 -2.26 -20.58
C ALA A 84 -7.66 -2.25 -21.40
N LEU A 85 -7.85 -1.25 -22.28
CA LEU A 85 -8.99 -1.18 -23.19
C LEU A 85 -8.97 -2.34 -24.19
N ALA A 86 -7.82 -2.69 -24.77
CA ALA A 86 -7.71 -3.84 -25.66
C ALA A 86 -8.04 -5.17 -24.97
N ARG A 87 -7.69 -5.33 -23.68
CA ARG A 87 -8.14 -6.48 -22.87
C ARG A 87 -9.64 -6.46 -22.63
N ALA A 88 -10.20 -5.32 -22.24
CA ALA A 88 -11.63 -5.16 -21.98
C ALA A 88 -12.47 -5.43 -23.24
N ALA A 89 -12.04 -4.91 -24.39
CA ALA A 89 -12.69 -5.14 -25.68
C ALA A 89 -12.76 -6.64 -26.01
N ARG A 90 -11.65 -7.37 -25.86
CA ARG A 90 -11.62 -8.83 -26.05
C ARG A 90 -12.62 -9.56 -25.15
N ILE A 91 -12.68 -9.20 -23.87
CA ILE A 91 -13.62 -9.80 -22.92
C ILE A 91 -15.07 -9.53 -23.35
N VAL A 92 -15.40 -8.31 -23.74
CA VAL A 92 -16.75 -7.95 -24.20
C VAL A 92 -17.11 -8.73 -25.48
N THR A 93 -16.21 -8.79 -26.45
CA THR A 93 -16.44 -9.54 -27.71
C THR A 93 -16.67 -11.03 -27.48
N THR A 94 -16.01 -11.64 -26.49
CA THR A 94 -16.22 -13.06 -26.16
C THR A 94 -17.46 -13.32 -25.32
N SER A 95 -18.03 -12.29 -24.69
CA SER A 95 -19.12 -12.42 -23.69
C SER A 95 -20.49 -12.01 -24.22
N SER A 96 -20.60 -11.53 -25.46
CA SER A 96 -21.85 -11.01 -25.99
C SER A 96 -22.06 -11.44 -27.44
N ASP A 97 -23.17 -12.12 -27.69
CA ASP A 97 -23.62 -12.53 -29.04
C ASP A 97 -24.09 -11.35 -29.90
N THR A 98 -24.22 -10.15 -29.31
CA THR A 98 -24.83 -8.95 -29.92
C THR A 98 -23.91 -7.73 -29.90
N VAL A 99 -22.58 -7.90 -29.87
CA VAL A 99 -21.66 -6.76 -30.04
C VAL A 99 -21.73 -6.30 -31.50
N PRO A 100 -21.85 -5.00 -31.80
CA PRO A 100 -21.71 -4.52 -33.18
C PRO A 100 -20.41 -5.06 -33.78
N ALA A 101 -20.47 -5.56 -35.02
CA ALA A 101 -19.34 -6.24 -35.68
C ALA A 101 -18.06 -5.39 -35.78
N ASP A 102 -18.16 -4.08 -35.57
CA ASP A 102 -17.04 -3.16 -35.46
C ASP A 102 -17.25 -2.21 -34.26
N LEU A 103 -16.50 -2.44 -33.17
CA LEU A 103 -16.41 -1.51 -32.04
C LEU A 103 -15.61 -0.24 -32.40
N GLY A 104 -15.07 -0.17 -33.62
CA GLY A 104 -14.19 0.88 -34.11
C GLY A 104 -12.84 0.88 -33.40
N ASP A 105 -12.03 1.90 -33.71
CA ASP A 105 -10.82 2.19 -32.94
C ASP A 105 -11.16 2.57 -31.50
N LEU A 106 -10.79 1.71 -30.54
CA LEU A 106 -10.97 1.87 -29.09
C LEU A 106 -9.76 2.51 -28.41
N THR A 107 -9.10 3.45 -29.09
CA THR A 107 -8.03 4.25 -28.49
C THR A 107 -8.50 5.02 -27.25
N PRO A 108 -7.66 5.12 -26.19
CA PRO A 108 -8.01 5.93 -25.02
C PRO A 108 -8.20 7.41 -25.38
N GLU A 109 -7.52 7.93 -26.41
CA GLU A 109 -7.69 9.29 -26.91
C GLU A 109 -9.08 9.52 -27.51
N ARG A 110 -9.61 8.56 -28.27
CA ARG A 110 -10.97 8.66 -28.82
C ARG A 110 -12.00 8.58 -27.71
N LEU A 111 -11.83 7.64 -26.77
CA LEU A 111 -12.72 7.52 -25.62
C LEU A 111 -12.75 8.81 -24.80
N ALA A 112 -11.59 9.42 -24.52
CA ALA A 112 -11.49 10.68 -23.80
C ALA A 112 -12.22 11.82 -24.53
N ARG A 113 -12.03 11.95 -25.86
CA ARG A 113 -12.74 12.96 -26.67
C ARG A 113 -14.26 12.78 -26.66
N LEU A 114 -14.75 11.55 -26.84
CA LEU A 114 -16.18 11.25 -26.79
C LEU A 114 -16.78 11.53 -25.40
N SER A 115 -16.06 11.11 -24.36
CA SER A 115 -16.41 11.33 -22.96
C SER A 115 -16.51 12.84 -22.65
N ARG A 116 -15.54 13.63 -23.13
CA ARG A 116 -15.54 15.09 -23.00
C ARG A 116 -16.68 15.77 -23.76
N ALA A 117 -16.97 15.34 -25.00
CA ALA A 117 -18.09 15.87 -25.78
C ALA A 117 -19.44 15.62 -25.11
N ALA A 118 -19.56 14.53 -24.34
CA ALA A 118 -20.72 14.22 -23.51
C ALA A 118 -20.71 14.93 -22.14
N GLY A 119 -19.75 15.82 -21.85
CA GLY A 119 -19.63 16.51 -20.57
C GLY A 119 -19.19 15.61 -19.40
N ARG A 120 -18.67 14.41 -19.70
CA ARG A 120 -18.40 13.34 -18.72
C ARG A 120 -16.97 12.84 -18.90
N PRO A 121 -15.92 13.57 -18.45
CA PRO A 121 -14.53 13.25 -18.76
C PRO A 121 -14.15 11.82 -18.34
N LEU A 122 -13.28 11.20 -19.15
CA LEU A 122 -12.72 9.88 -18.86
C LEU A 122 -11.84 9.95 -17.62
N PHE A 123 -12.12 9.10 -16.62
CA PHE A 123 -11.27 8.97 -15.44
C PHE A 123 -10.35 7.75 -15.57
N LEU A 124 -9.07 7.96 -15.32
CA LEU A 124 -8.09 6.92 -15.09
C LEU A 124 -7.84 6.82 -13.58
N LEU A 125 -8.04 5.64 -12.99
CA LEU A 125 -7.69 5.38 -11.60
C LEU A 125 -6.42 4.54 -11.60
N LEU A 126 -5.30 5.10 -11.15
CA LEU A 126 -4.02 4.42 -11.03
C LEU A 126 -3.78 4.05 -9.56
N ASP A 127 -3.83 2.75 -9.26
CA ASP A 127 -3.71 2.21 -7.90
C ASP A 127 -2.33 1.58 -7.69
N GLY A 128 -1.60 2.09 -6.69
CA GLY A 128 -0.28 1.60 -6.30
C GLY A 128 0.81 1.75 -7.38
N PRO A 129 1.02 2.93 -7.99
CA PRO A 129 2.09 3.15 -8.97
C PRO A 129 3.50 2.83 -8.44
N GLU A 130 3.70 2.85 -7.13
CA GLU A 130 4.94 2.40 -6.49
C GLU A 130 5.33 0.95 -6.81
N GLU A 131 4.37 0.10 -7.21
CA GLU A 131 4.59 -1.27 -7.67
C GLU A 131 5.07 -1.35 -9.14
N MET A 132 5.32 -0.22 -9.80
CA MET A 132 5.74 -0.21 -11.20
C MET A 132 7.11 -0.87 -11.42
N PRO A 133 7.38 -1.39 -12.64
CA PRO A 133 8.65 -1.99 -12.95
C PRO A 133 9.85 -1.05 -12.69
N PRO A 134 10.99 -1.56 -12.18
CA PRO A 134 12.15 -0.73 -11.84
C PRO A 134 12.72 0.11 -12.99
N VAL A 135 12.65 -0.39 -14.23
CA VAL A 135 13.12 0.33 -15.41
C VAL A 135 12.25 1.56 -15.68
N LEU A 136 10.93 1.43 -15.49
CA LEU A 136 10.01 2.55 -15.60
C LEU A 136 10.23 3.55 -14.45
N ALA A 137 10.40 3.06 -13.22
CA ALA A 137 10.69 3.89 -12.06
C ALA A 137 11.96 4.74 -12.25
N HIS A 138 12.98 4.23 -12.95
CA HIS A 138 14.19 4.98 -13.27
C HIS A 138 13.95 6.15 -14.24
N ARG A 139 12.91 6.05 -15.08
CA ARG A 139 12.50 7.08 -16.05
C ARG A 139 11.20 7.77 -15.64
N LEU A 140 10.89 7.78 -14.34
CA LEU A 140 9.64 8.31 -13.81
C LEU A 140 9.36 9.74 -14.27
N ALA A 141 10.38 10.60 -14.32
CA ALA A 141 10.22 11.99 -14.77
C ALA A 141 9.72 12.08 -16.24
N GLU A 142 10.31 11.29 -17.14
CA GLU A 142 9.89 11.23 -18.55
C GLU A 142 8.45 10.69 -18.67
N TRP A 143 8.15 9.61 -17.94
CA TRP A 143 6.81 9.01 -17.94
C TRP A 143 5.73 9.94 -17.38
N THR A 144 6.05 10.68 -16.31
CA THR A 144 5.16 11.69 -15.73
C THR A 144 4.94 12.84 -16.70
N GLN A 145 5.98 13.33 -17.37
CA GLN A 145 5.85 14.39 -18.37
C GLN A 145 4.96 13.95 -19.54
N GLY A 146 5.19 12.74 -20.07
CA GLY A 146 4.34 12.17 -21.12
C GLY A 146 2.89 12.01 -20.66
N THR A 147 2.67 11.61 -19.41
CA THR A 147 1.34 11.53 -18.79
C THR A 147 0.68 12.89 -18.68
N ALA A 148 1.38 13.91 -18.19
CA ALA A 148 0.88 15.27 -18.06
C ALA A 148 0.48 15.86 -19.43
N GLN A 149 1.33 15.69 -20.44
CA GLN A 149 1.05 16.12 -21.81
C GLN A 149 -0.21 15.44 -22.37
N TRP A 150 -0.31 14.12 -22.24
CA TRP A 150 -1.46 13.37 -22.73
C TRP A 150 -2.78 13.77 -22.05
N LEU A 151 -2.75 14.02 -20.74
CA LEU A 151 -3.92 14.51 -20.00
C LEU A 151 -4.36 15.89 -20.51
N ALA A 152 -3.42 16.80 -20.75
CA ALA A 152 -3.71 18.13 -21.29
C ALA A 152 -4.33 18.07 -22.71
N GLU A 153 -3.81 17.21 -23.58
CA GLU A 153 -4.30 17.04 -24.96
C GLU A 153 -5.70 16.41 -25.01
N THR A 154 -5.96 15.42 -24.15
CA THR A 154 -7.21 14.63 -24.20
C THR A 154 -8.33 15.19 -23.31
N GLY A 155 -7.97 15.92 -22.25
CA GLY A 155 -8.90 16.32 -21.19
C GLY A 155 -9.38 15.15 -20.31
N ALA A 156 -8.68 14.01 -20.35
CA ALA A 156 -8.86 12.94 -19.38
C ALA A 156 -8.38 13.38 -17.99
N ARG A 157 -8.88 12.73 -16.94
CA ARG A 157 -8.48 13.01 -15.55
C ARG A 157 -7.87 11.76 -14.92
N LEU A 158 -6.83 11.97 -14.12
CA LEU A 158 -6.08 10.91 -13.45
C LEU A 158 -6.25 11.03 -11.94
N VAL A 159 -6.63 9.93 -11.29
CA VAL A 159 -6.62 9.80 -9.83
C VAL A 159 -5.55 8.77 -9.47
N VAL A 160 -4.57 9.16 -8.67
CA VAL A 160 -3.42 8.33 -8.30
C VAL A 160 -3.51 7.97 -6.81
N ALA A 161 -3.85 6.72 -6.48
CA ALA A 161 -3.76 6.22 -5.11
C ALA A 161 -2.36 5.66 -4.86
N CYS A 162 -1.60 6.29 -3.98
CA CYS A 162 -0.19 5.96 -3.78
C CYS A 162 0.29 6.28 -2.37
N ARG A 163 1.47 5.76 -2.01
CA ARG A 163 2.14 6.14 -0.76
C ARG A 163 2.78 7.53 -0.90
N ALA A 164 3.02 8.18 0.24
CA ALA A 164 3.68 9.48 0.29
C ALA A 164 5.05 9.45 -0.40
N GLU A 165 5.80 8.36 -0.23
CA GLU A 165 7.14 8.22 -0.79
C GLU A 165 7.17 8.24 -2.32
N TYR A 166 6.12 7.72 -2.97
CA TYR A 166 5.96 7.84 -4.42
C TYR A 166 5.55 9.27 -4.80
N TRP A 167 4.55 9.83 -4.10
CA TRP A 167 4.00 11.15 -4.43
C TRP A 167 5.04 12.27 -4.35
N GLU A 168 5.97 12.18 -3.38
CA GLU A 168 7.13 13.08 -3.25
C GLU A 168 7.97 13.18 -4.52
N GLY A 169 8.11 12.07 -5.25
CA GLY A 169 8.91 11.97 -6.46
C GLY A 169 8.09 11.91 -7.74
N ALA A 170 6.76 12.02 -7.68
CA ALA A 170 5.89 11.80 -8.82
C ALA A 170 6.12 12.85 -9.92
N GLY A 171 6.44 14.10 -9.56
CA GLY A 171 6.94 15.13 -10.49
C GLY A 171 5.89 15.77 -11.41
N PHE A 172 4.60 15.66 -11.09
CA PHE A 172 3.54 16.34 -11.86
C PHE A 172 3.66 17.86 -11.70
N PRO A 173 3.42 18.66 -12.78
CA PRO A 173 3.31 20.11 -12.68
C PRO A 173 2.20 20.54 -11.72
N GLU A 174 2.48 21.53 -10.86
CA GLU A 174 1.58 21.95 -9.78
C GLU A 174 0.23 22.44 -10.29
N GLU A 175 0.20 23.04 -11.49
CA GLU A 175 -1.00 23.59 -12.12
C GLU A 175 -2.01 22.49 -12.53
N LEU A 176 -1.54 21.24 -12.63
CA LEU A 176 -2.40 20.10 -12.95
C LEU A 176 -2.97 19.42 -11.69
N LEU A 177 -2.44 19.74 -10.51
CA LEU A 177 -2.73 19.02 -9.27
C LEU A 177 -3.96 19.56 -8.55
N HIS A 178 -4.75 18.64 -8.02
CA HIS A 178 -5.88 18.92 -7.12
C HIS A 178 -5.50 18.70 -5.67
N GLY A 179 -6.02 19.55 -4.79
CA GLY A 179 -5.91 19.46 -3.35
C GLY A 179 -5.02 20.54 -2.78
N GLU A 180 -4.60 20.34 -1.53
CA GLU A 180 -3.76 21.30 -0.81
C GLU A 180 -2.35 20.73 -0.65
N SER A 181 -1.36 21.61 -0.76
CA SER A 181 0.00 21.29 -0.35
C SER A 181 0.01 21.01 1.15
N ARG A 182 0.40 19.79 1.53
CA ARG A 182 0.55 19.41 2.94
C ARG A 182 1.98 18.99 3.19
N TRP A 183 2.60 19.63 4.17
CA TRP A 183 3.97 19.32 4.59
C TRP A 183 4.98 19.51 3.44
N HIS A 184 5.73 18.47 3.10
CA HIS A 184 6.69 18.37 2.00
C HIS A 184 6.11 17.66 0.76
N LEU A 185 4.80 17.42 0.73
CA LEU A 185 4.13 16.79 -0.41
C LEU A 185 3.57 17.86 -1.37
N PRO A 186 3.66 17.63 -2.70
CA PRO A 186 2.87 18.38 -3.67
C PRO A 186 1.37 18.30 -3.35
N PRO A 187 0.54 19.23 -3.87
CA PRO A 187 -0.90 19.24 -3.63
C PRO A 187 -1.54 17.86 -3.77
N CYS A 188 -2.26 17.43 -2.74
CA CYS A 188 -2.92 16.13 -2.71
C CYS A 188 -4.08 16.08 -1.72
N VAL A 189 -4.88 15.02 -1.86
CA VAL A 189 -5.90 14.64 -0.88
C VAL A 189 -5.30 13.57 0.03
N HIS A 190 -5.07 13.94 1.29
CA HIS A 190 -4.50 13.01 2.26
C HIS A 190 -5.55 12.05 2.83
N VAL A 191 -5.21 10.76 2.89
CA VAL A 191 -6.05 9.70 3.43
C VAL A 191 -5.32 9.05 4.61
N GLY A 192 -5.74 9.38 5.82
CA GLY A 192 -5.23 8.78 7.06
C GLY A 192 -6.23 7.84 7.71
N ASP A 193 -6.10 7.66 9.02
CA ASP A 193 -7.09 6.97 9.85
C ASP A 193 -8.49 7.58 9.72
N LEU A 194 -9.49 6.81 10.10
CA LEU A 194 -10.87 7.28 10.18
C LEU A 194 -11.00 8.37 11.24
N THR A 195 -11.92 9.31 11.02
CA THR A 195 -12.36 10.20 12.11
C THR A 195 -13.05 9.38 13.21
N GLU A 196 -13.23 9.95 14.40
CA GLU A 196 -13.90 9.23 15.51
C GLU A 196 -15.31 8.76 15.11
N ASP A 197 -16.05 9.61 14.40
CA ASP A 197 -17.39 9.30 13.91
C ASP A 197 -17.38 8.21 12.84
N GLU A 198 -16.46 8.29 11.88
CA GLU A 198 -16.27 7.27 10.85
C GLU A 198 -15.88 5.92 11.48
N ALA A 199 -14.97 5.93 12.46
CA ALA A 199 -14.49 4.74 13.15
C ALA A 199 -15.60 4.08 13.97
N ARG A 200 -16.42 4.85 14.69
CA ARG A 200 -17.58 4.33 15.42
C ARG A 200 -18.58 3.65 14.49
N ARG A 201 -18.89 4.27 13.33
CA ARG A 201 -19.75 3.66 12.31
C ARG A 201 -19.12 2.38 11.74
N ALA A 202 -17.81 2.38 11.52
CA ALA A 202 -17.10 1.22 11.00
C ALA A 202 -17.13 0.06 11.99
N ARG A 203 -16.84 0.31 13.28
CA ARG A 203 -16.95 -0.68 14.36
C ARG A 203 -18.35 -1.27 14.46
N ALA A 204 -19.38 -0.44 14.45
CA ALA A 204 -20.77 -0.89 14.46
C ALA A 204 -21.09 -1.80 13.26
N ARG A 205 -20.63 -1.45 12.05
CA ARG A 205 -20.83 -2.25 10.84
C ARG A 205 -20.05 -3.56 10.85
N TYR A 206 -18.87 -3.56 11.46
CA TYR A 206 -18.02 -4.74 11.63
C TYR A 206 -18.40 -5.58 12.86
N ALA A 207 -19.43 -5.20 13.61
CA ALA A 207 -19.84 -5.83 14.86
C ALA A 207 -18.69 -5.94 15.89
N LEU A 208 -17.84 -4.91 15.95
CA LEU A 208 -16.73 -4.82 16.89
C LEU A 208 -17.15 -4.01 18.14
N PRO A 209 -17.14 -4.62 19.34
CA PRO A 209 -17.41 -3.89 20.58
C PRO A 209 -16.41 -2.76 20.82
N ASP A 210 -16.85 -1.73 21.54
CA ASP A 210 -15.93 -0.69 22.01
C ASP A 210 -14.95 -1.28 23.04
N GLY A 211 -13.71 -0.81 23.02
CA GLY A 211 -12.64 -1.31 23.89
C GLY A 211 -11.97 -2.60 23.42
N THR A 212 -12.39 -3.21 22.30
CA THR A 212 -11.69 -4.38 21.74
C THR A 212 -10.32 -4.04 21.16
N LEU A 213 -10.11 -2.81 20.70
CA LEU A 213 -8.83 -2.33 20.18
C LEU A 213 -8.18 -1.31 21.09
N ALA A 214 -6.85 -1.29 21.12
CA ALA A 214 -6.09 -0.19 21.68
C ALA A 214 -6.52 1.15 21.03
N ALA A 215 -6.54 2.24 21.81
CA ALA A 215 -7.05 3.53 21.37
C ALA A 215 -6.32 4.09 20.12
N SER A 216 -5.02 3.80 20.00
CA SER A 216 -4.20 4.15 18.82
C SER A 216 -4.65 3.48 17.53
N ASP A 217 -5.29 2.30 17.63
CA ASP A 217 -5.62 1.44 16.49
C ASP A 217 -7.12 1.35 16.22
N ALA A 218 -7.96 1.82 17.14
CA ALA A 218 -9.42 1.77 17.06
C ALA A 218 -10.03 2.54 15.87
N ARG A 219 -9.22 3.34 15.15
CA ARG A 219 -9.60 4.13 13.97
C ARG A 219 -8.93 3.67 12.68
N HIS A 220 -8.04 2.68 12.76
CA HIS A 220 -7.24 2.26 11.62
C HIS A 220 -8.06 1.32 10.69
N PRO A 221 -8.30 1.69 9.42
CA PRO A 221 -9.27 0.98 8.57
C PRO A 221 -8.95 -0.50 8.33
N LEU A 222 -7.69 -0.83 8.03
CA LEU A 222 -7.30 -2.23 7.81
C LEU A 222 -7.38 -3.04 9.10
N THR A 223 -6.98 -2.47 10.25
CA THR A 223 -7.03 -3.18 11.54
C THR A 223 -8.46 -3.56 11.90
N LEU A 224 -9.40 -2.61 11.75
CA LEU A 224 -10.82 -2.86 11.96
C LEU A 224 -11.34 -3.98 11.07
N ARG A 225 -10.98 -3.94 9.78
CA ARG A 225 -11.37 -5.00 8.83
C ARG A 225 -10.80 -6.35 9.22
N LEU A 226 -9.50 -6.47 9.46
CA LEU A 226 -8.87 -7.75 9.77
C LEU A 226 -9.37 -8.33 11.09
N LEU A 227 -9.56 -7.49 12.11
CA LEU A 227 -10.15 -7.91 13.37
C LEU A 227 -11.57 -8.43 13.16
N SER A 228 -12.39 -7.80 12.32
CA SER A 228 -13.74 -8.31 12.01
C SER A 228 -13.72 -9.69 11.37
N GLU A 229 -12.73 -9.97 10.50
CA GLU A 229 -12.57 -11.29 9.88
C GLU A 229 -12.13 -12.34 10.91
N VAL A 230 -11.26 -11.95 11.85
CA VAL A 230 -10.82 -12.80 12.97
C VAL A 230 -11.97 -13.09 13.93
N SER A 231 -12.72 -12.08 14.37
CA SER A 231 -13.86 -12.24 15.27
C SER A 231 -15.00 -13.06 14.66
N ALA A 232 -15.21 -12.95 13.34
CA ALA A 232 -16.18 -13.81 12.64
C ALA A 232 -15.77 -15.30 12.63
N ALA A 233 -14.47 -15.59 12.75
CA ALA A 233 -13.94 -16.95 12.81
C ALA A 233 -13.75 -17.47 14.25
N LEU A 234 -13.64 -16.58 15.22
CA LEU A 234 -13.43 -16.85 16.64
C LEU A 234 -14.46 -16.05 17.46
N PRO A 235 -15.61 -16.66 17.83
CA PRO A 235 -16.67 -15.97 18.54
C PRO A 235 -16.30 -15.59 19.98
N ASP A 236 -15.28 -16.23 20.56
CA ASP A 236 -14.79 -15.88 21.90
C ASP A 236 -13.89 -14.64 21.82
N ALA A 237 -14.32 -13.56 22.47
CA ALA A 237 -13.57 -12.31 22.52
C ALA A 237 -12.29 -12.47 23.36
N PRO A 238 -11.17 -11.83 22.96
CA PRO A 238 -9.97 -11.80 23.77
C PRO A 238 -10.22 -11.06 25.10
N PRO A 239 -9.50 -11.42 26.19
CA PRO A 239 -9.73 -10.87 27.53
C PRO A 239 -9.23 -9.42 27.74
N GLY A 240 -9.06 -8.63 26.68
CA GLY A 240 -8.62 -7.24 26.75
C GLY A 240 -8.48 -6.58 25.38
N PRO A 241 -8.16 -5.26 25.35
CA PRO A 241 -7.90 -4.56 24.09
C PRO A 241 -6.69 -5.16 23.39
N VAL A 242 -6.84 -5.47 22.10
CA VAL A 242 -5.72 -5.93 21.26
C VAL A 242 -5.11 -4.77 20.47
N ASP A 243 -3.80 -4.82 20.26
CA ASP A 243 -3.10 -3.88 19.39
C ASP A 243 -3.08 -4.35 17.92
N ARG A 244 -2.54 -3.51 17.05
CA ARG A 244 -2.43 -3.81 15.61
C ARG A 244 -1.56 -5.04 15.31
N ASP A 245 -0.47 -5.25 16.04
CA ASP A 245 0.42 -6.38 15.80
C ASP A 245 -0.28 -7.70 16.15
N GLN A 246 -1.00 -7.74 17.27
CA GLN A 246 -1.82 -8.90 17.67
C GLN A 246 -2.93 -9.20 16.66
N VAL A 247 -3.53 -8.18 16.05
CA VAL A 247 -4.50 -8.37 14.96
C VAL A 247 -3.84 -9.00 13.73
N PHE A 248 -2.62 -8.57 13.36
CA PHE A 248 -1.89 -9.17 12.25
C PHE A 248 -1.48 -10.63 12.54
N GLU A 249 -1.03 -10.94 13.75
CA GLU A 249 -0.75 -12.32 14.17
C GLU A 249 -1.99 -13.21 14.06
N ALA A 250 -3.12 -12.77 14.65
CA ALA A 250 -4.37 -13.52 14.60
C ALA A 250 -4.91 -13.68 13.17
N HIS A 251 -4.75 -12.65 12.33
CA HIS A 251 -5.11 -12.73 10.92
C HIS A 251 -4.23 -13.73 10.16
N LEU A 252 -2.91 -13.72 10.39
CA LEU A 252 -1.99 -14.69 9.78
C LEU A 252 -2.38 -16.13 10.16
N ASP A 253 -2.67 -16.38 11.43
CA ASP A 253 -3.11 -17.69 11.92
C ASP A 253 -4.42 -18.13 11.28
N LEU A 254 -5.41 -17.23 11.20
CA LEU A 254 -6.68 -17.49 10.53
C LEU A 254 -6.47 -17.87 9.06
N MET A 255 -5.62 -17.12 8.35
CA MET A 255 -5.33 -17.38 6.93
C MET A 255 -4.62 -18.71 6.75
N CYS A 256 -3.64 -19.03 7.59
CA CYS A 256 -2.96 -20.32 7.58
C CYS A 256 -3.93 -21.48 7.83
N LEU A 257 -4.88 -21.32 8.76
CA LEU A 257 -5.91 -22.31 9.04
C LEU A 257 -6.87 -22.48 7.85
N ARG A 258 -7.36 -21.39 7.25
CA ARG A 258 -8.27 -21.44 6.08
C ARG A 258 -7.62 -22.13 4.89
N ILE A 259 -6.37 -21.78 4.59
CA ILE A 259 -5.59 -22.44 3.53
C ILE A 259 -5.41 -23.93 3.85
N ALA A 260 -5.08 -24.28 5.10
CA ALA A 260 -4.93 -25.67 5.51
C ALA A 260 -6.24 -26.46 5.39
N VAL A 261 -7.39 -25.89 5.76
CA VAL A 261 -8.71 -26.51 5.58
C VAL A 261 -8.99 -26.77 4.11
N ARG A 262 -8.70 -25.81 3.24
CA ARG A 262 -8.86 -25.97 1.78
C ARG A 262 -7.98 -27.06 1.22
N LEU A 263 -6.73 -27.15 1.66
CA LEU A 263 -5.78 -28.21 1.26
C LEU A 263 -6.15 -29.59 1.83
N ALA A 264 -6.75 -29.63 3.02
CA ALA A 264 -7.17 -30.86 3.69
C ALA A 264 -8.42 -31.49 3.06
N THR A 265 -9.31 -30.67 2.47
CA THR A 265 -10.62 -31.09 1.96
C THR A 265 -10.55 -32.24 0.95
N PRO A 266 -9.70 -32.20 -0.10
CA PRO A 266 -9.62 -33.30 -1.07
C PRO A 266 -9.14 -34.63 -0.49
N SER A 267 -8.36 -34.59 0.61
CA SER A 267 -7.81 -35.78 1.26
C SER A 267 -8.59 -36.19 2.52
N GLY A 268 -9.68 -35.50 2.85
CA GLY A 268 -10.50 -35.79 4.03
C GLY A 268 -9.77 -35.66 5.37
N LEU A 269 -8.67 -34.87 5.44
CA LEU A 269 -7.91 -34.69 6.68
C LEU A 269 -8.72 -33.88 7.70
N ARG A 270 -8.63 -34.23 8.99
CA ARG A 270 -9.39 -33.60 10.08
C ARG A 270 -8.54 -33.39 11.34
N GLY A 271 -9.01 -32.51 12.22
CA GLY A 271 -8.47 -32.31 13.56
C GLY A 271 -6.97 -31.95 13.58
N THR A 272 -6.17 -32.74 14.29
CA THR A 272 -4.71 -32.53 14.45
C THR A 272 -3.95 -32.48 13.13
N ALA A 273 -4.42 -33.20 12.10
CA ALA A 273 -3.78 -33.19 10.77
C ALA A 273 -3.92 -31.82 10.10
N VAL A 274 -5.06 -31.16 10.25
CA VAL A 274 -5.30 -29.80 9.73
C VAL A 274 -4.42 -28.79 10.48
N ARG A 275 -4.29 -28.92 11.81
CA ARG A 275 -3.40 -28.05 12.60
C ARG A 275 -1.93 -28.18 12.18
N ARG A 276 -1.46 -29.40 11.95
CA ARG A 276 -0.11 -29.63 11.41
C ARG A 276 0.06 -29.03 10.02
N LEU A 277 -0.96 -29.10 9.18
CA LEU A 277 -0.95 -28.48 7.85
C LEU A 277 -0.93 -26.95 7.95
N ALA A 278 -1.69 -26.35 8.88
CA ALA A 278 -1.65 -24.91 9.14
C ALA A 278 -0.25 -24.44 9.57
N ALA A 279 0.44 -25.19 10.42
CA ALA A 279 1.84 -24.90 10.78
C ALA A 279 2.78 -24.97 9.56
N LYS A 280 2.58 -25.92 8.64
CA LYS A 280 3.35 -25.99 7.38
C LYS A 280 3.04 -24.80 6.47
N VAL A 281 1.77 -24.39 6.38
CA VAL A 281 1.34 -23.21 5.63
C VAL A 281 2.02 -21.97 6.19
N SER A 282 1.94 -21.76 7.50
CA SER A 282 2.65 -20.66 8.19
C SER A 282 4.13 -20.65 7.82
N GLY A 283 4.83 -21.79 7.92
CA GLY A 283 6.23 -21.90 7.50
C GLY A 283 6.49 -21.48 6.04
N GLN A 284 5.59 -21.81 5.11
CA GLN A 284 5.68 -21.35 3.71
C GLN A 284 5.35 -19.86 3.56
N VAL A 285 4.42 -19.31 4.33
CA VAL A 285 4.09 -17.88 4.31
C VAL A 285 5.26 -17.02 4.83
N HIS A 286 5.93 -17.46 5.91
CA HIS A 286 7.15 -16.79 6.37
C HIS A 286 8.30 -16.91 5.35
N GLU A 287 8.38 -18.02 4.60
CA GLU A 287 9.34 -18.16 3.51
C GLU A 287 9.02 -17.23 2.32
N ALA A 288 7.74 -17.07 1.99
CA ALA A 288 7.27 -16.10 1.00
C ALA A 288 7.64 -14.66 1.42
N ALA A 289 7.45 -14.31 2.70
CA ALA A 289 7.84 -13.00 3.23
C ALA A 289 9.36 -12.76 3.09
N ARG A 290 10.20 -13.75 3.45
CA ARG A 290 11.66 -13.67 3.26
C ARG A 290 12.06 -13.43 1.81
N ARG A 291 11.50 -14.19 0.88
CA ARG A 291 11.83 -14.05 -0.55
C ARG A 291 11.36 -12.72 -1.13
N SER A 292 10.28 -12.15 -0.58
CA SER A 292 9.78 -10.83 -0.97
C SER A 292 10.70 -9.68 -0.55
N LEU A 293 11.68 -9.92 0.34
CA LEU A 293 12.74 -8.95 0.66
C LEU A 293 13.88 -8.92 -0.36
N GLY A 294 13.91 -9.88 -1.29
CA GLY A 294 14.91 -9.96 -2.36
C GLY A 294 14.83 -8.79 -3.36
N PRO A 295 15.70 -8.81 -4.38
CA PRO A 295 15.73 -7.75 -5.40
C PRO A 295 14.38 -7.65 -6.12
N GLY A 296 13.67 -6.53 -5.97
CA GLY A 296 12.36 -6.30 -6.57
C GLY A 296 11.51 -5.25 -5.82
N GLN A 297 10.24 -5.12 -6.20
CA GLN A 297 9.26 -4.18 -5.62
C GLN A 297 8.47 -4.79 -4.44
N GLY A 298 9.03 -5.78 -3.74
CA GLY A 298 8.32 -6.49 -2.67
C GLY A 298 7.37 -7.59 -3.13
N GLU A 299 7.43 -7.94 -4.41
CA GLU A 299 6.71 -9.08 -5.00
C GLU A 299 7.58 -10.34 -5.09
N LEU A 300 6.92 -11.48 -5.21
CA LEU A 300 7.50 -12.75 -5.60
C LEU A 300 7.35 -12.90 -7.09
N ASP A 301 8.46 -13.08 -7.80
CA ASP A 301 8.41 -13.55 -9.17
C ASP A 301 7.70 -14.92 -9.25
N ARG A 302 7.25 -15.30 -10.44
CA ARG A 302 6.49 -16.53 -10.65
C ARG A 302 7.24 -17.79 -10.17
N ALA A 303 8.55 -17.88 -10.40
CA ALA A 303 9.35 -19.04 -10.03
C ALA A 303 9.54 -19.10 -8.50
N SER A 304 9.81 -17.95 -7.87
CA SER A 304 9.90 -17.79 -6.42
C SER A 304 8.58 -18.15 -5.72
N PHE A 305 7.43 -17.72 -6.28
CA PHE A 305 6.11 -18.12 -5.79
C PHE A 305 5.88 -19.63 -5.91
N GLU A 306 6.12 -20.23 -7.09
CA GLU A 306 5.90 -21.66 -7.32
C GLU A 306 6.80 -22.55 -6.45
N ALA A 307 8.02 -22.10 -6.15
CA ALA A 307 8.93 -22.80 -5.26
C ALA A 307 8.43 -22.87 -3.81
N VAL A 308 7.63 -21.89 -3.37
CA VAL A 308 7.02 -21.85 -2.02
C VAL A 308 5.62 -22.47 -2.01
N PHE A 309 4.83 -22.21 -3.06
CA PHE A 309 3.47 -22.69 -3.24
C PHE A 309 3.33 -23.41 -4.59
N PRO A 310 3.57 -24.73 -4.63
CA PRO A 310 3.51 -25.48 -5.88
C PRO A 310 2.11 -25.52 -6.50
N TRP A 311 2.02 -25.39 -7.81
CA TRP A 311 0.79 -25.65 -8.58
C TRP A 311 0.42 -27.14 -8.59
N GLY A 312 1.45 -27.99 -8.73
CA GLY A 312 1.31 -29.44 -8.79
C GLY A 312 1.46 -30.12 -7.43
N ARG A 313 2.12 -31.29 -7.44
CA ARG A 313 2.41 -32.06 -6.23
C ARG A 313 3.47 -31.36 -5.39
N ALA A 314 3.13 -31.12 -4.13
CA ALA A 314 4.06 -30.49 -3.20
C ALA A 314 5.18 -31.47 -2.79
N PRO A 315 6.37 -30.96 -2.43
CA PRO A 315 7.45 -31.77 -1.87
C PRO A 315 6.97 -32.62 -0.69
N LYS A 316 7.59 -33.81 -0.47
CA LYS A 316 7.20 -34.76 0.59
C LYS A 316 7.02 -34.11 1.98
N ARG A 317 7.87 -33.13 2.32
CA ARG A 317 7.80 -32.39 3.60
C ARG A 317 6.46 -31.64 3.78
N LEU A 318 5.91 -31.09 2.69
CA LEU A 318 4.66 -30.35 2.68
C LEU A 318 3.47 -31.31 2.55
N GLY A 319 3.53 -32.19 1.54
CA GLY A 319 2.45 -33.13 1.20
C GLY A 319 1.28 -32.46 0.45
N GLY A 320 0.50 -33.28 -0.25
CA GLY A 320 -0.69 -32.84 -0.99
C GLY A 320 -0.39 -32.11 -2.32
N THR A 321 -1.42 -31.46 -2.86
CA THR A 321 -1.43 -30.68 -4.11
C THR A 321 -2.28 -29.41 -3.90
N GLY A 322 -2.20 -28.45 -4.83
CA GLY A 322 -3.12 -27.30 -4.85
C GLY A 322 -2.75 -26.13 -3.93
N TRP A 323 -1.48 -26.03 -3.51
CA TRP A 323 -0.98 -24.97 -2.63
C TRP A 323 -1.14 -23.58 -3.24
N ALA A 324 -0.70 -23.39 -4.49
CA ALA A 324 -0.87 -22.12 -5.20
C ALA A 324 -2.34 -21.68 -5.24
N SER A 325 -3.22 -22.56 -5.72
CA SER A 325 -4.65 -22.29 -5.82
C SER A 325 -5.28 -21.98 -4.46
N ALA A 326 -4.86 -22.66 -3.39
CA ALA A 326 -5.42 -22.43 -2.07
C ALA A 326 -5.05 -21.05 -1.51
N VAL A 327 -3.78 -20.64 -1.63
CA VAL A 327 -3.31 -19.34 -1.15
C VAL A 327 -3.96 -18.18 -1.92
N LEU A 328 -4.08 -18.33 -3.24
CA LEU A 328 -4.74 -17.33 -4.10
C LEU A 328 -6.25 -17.26 -3.86
N ALA A 329 -6.90 -18.41 -3.65
CA ALA A 329 -8.34 -18.46 -3.36
C ALA A 329 -8.69 -17.86 -2.00
N GLU A 330 -7.83 -18.03 -1.00
CA GLU A 330 -8.02 -17.35 0.30
C GLU A 330 -7.66 -15.87 0.22
N GLY A 331 -6.89 -15.44 -0.77
CA GLY A 331 -6.54 -14.04 -0.99
C GLY A 331 -5.41 -13.54 -0.10
N LEU A 332 -4.58 -14.43 0.45
CA LEU A 332 -3.39 -14.03 1.21
C LEU A 332 -2.34 -13.39 0.28
N LEU A 333 -2.14 -14.03 -0.88
CA LEU A 333 -1.36 -13.49 -1.99
C LEU A 333 -2.30 -13.21 -3.18
N VAL A 334 -1.99 -12.17 -3.93
CA VAL A 334 -2.70 -11.76 -5.13
C VAL A 334 -1.71 -11.59 -6.29
N PRO A 335 -2.14 -11.79 -7.55
CA PRO A 335 -1.33 -11.43 -8.70
C PRO A 335 -0.98 -9.93 -8.70
N ALA A 336 0.27 -9.62 -9.02
CA ALA A 336 0.77 -8.28 -9.27
C ALA A 336 1.76 -8.34 -10.43
N GLY A 337 1.43 -7.67 -11.54
CA GLY A 337 2.26 -7.71 -12.75
C GLY A 337 2.52 -9.13 -13.24
N SER A 338 3.79 -9.52 -13.26
CA SER A 338 4.22 -10.87 -13.67
C SER A 338 4.35 -11.87 -12.51
N GLY A 339 4.19 -11.40 -11.27
CA GLY A 339 4.40 -12.12 -10.04
C GLY A 339 3.21 -12.07 -9.09
N TYR A 340 3.51 -12.14 -7.80
CA TYR A 340 2.54 -12.22 -6.71
C TYR A 340 3.00 -11.40 -5.51
N ARG A 341 2.07 -10.80 -4.79
CA ARG A 341 2.36 -10.06 -3.55
C ARG A 341 1.32 -10.34 -2.49
N PHE A 342 1.63 -9.98 -1.24
CA PHE A 342 0.63 -9.96 -0.18
C PHE A 342 -0.50 -9.00 -0.53
N ALA A 343 -1.74 -9.41 -0.25
CA ALA A 343 -2.91 -8.64 -0.62
C ALA A 343 -2.97 -7.29 0.09
N HIS A 344 -2.55 -7.25 1.35
CA HIS A 344 -2.50 -6.05 2.18
C HIS A 344 -1.07 -5.56 2.34
N GLU A 345 -0.80 -4.36 1.84
CA GLU A 345 0.51 -3.71 1.89
C GLU A 345 1.09 -3.60 3.30
N GLU A 346 0.32 -3.14 4.28
CA GLU A 346 0.83 -2.96 5.64
C GLU A 346 1.12 -4.30 6.34
N PHE A 347 0.27 -5.30 6.11
CA PHE A 347 0.51 -6.67 6.57
C PHE A 347 1.77 -7.25 5.93
N ALA A 348 2.01 -6.95 4.65
CA ALA A 348 3.24 -7.31 3.95
C ALA A 348 4.45 -6.67 4.61
N ASP A 349 4.39 -5.35 4.88
CA ASP A 349 5.46 -4.61 5.52
C ASP A 349 5.77 -5.19 6.91
N TRP A 350 4.74 -5.55 7.69
CA TRP A 350 4.86 -6.16 9.01
C TRP A 350 5.57 -7.52 8.95
N ILE A 351 5.06 -8.48 8.17
CA ILE A 351 5.64 -9.83 8.12
C ILE A 351 7.02 -9.85 7.46
N GLN A 352 7.26 -8.97 6.48
CA GLN A 352 8.58 -8.82 5.86
C GLN A 352 9.57 -8.20 6.85
N GLY A 353 9.16 -7.19 7.62
CA GLY A 353 9.99 -6.58 8.66
C GLY A 353 10.46 -7.58 9.72
N THR A 354 9.65 -8.60 10.04
CA THR A 354 10.04 -9.68 10.96
C THR A 354 11.24 -10.50 10.49
N HIS A 355 11.47 -10.60 9.18
CA HIS A 355 12.60 -11.36 8.61
C HIS A 355 13.71 -10.49 8.05
N LEU A 356 13.60 -9.17 8.15
CA LEU A 356 14.59 -8.25 7.63
C LEU A 356 15.85 -8.30 8.50
N ASP A 357 17.01 -8.50 7.88
CA ASP A 357 18.30 -8.20 8.51
C ASP A 357 18.45 -6.68 8.60
N LEU A 358 18.11 -6.13 9.77
CA LEU A 358 18.10 -4.69 10.00
C LEU A 358 19.50 -4.09 9.90
N ASP A 359 20.54 -4.79 10.37
CA ASP A 359 21.92 -4.29 10.33
C ASP A 359 22.41 -4.19 8.88
N GLU A 360 22.14 -5.20 8.05
CA GLU A 360 22.44 -5.14 6.62
C GLU A 360 21.62 -4.05 5.91
N ALA A 361 20.33 -3.94 6.23
CA ALA A 361 19.45 -2.94 5.64
C ALA A 361 19.94 -1.50 5.96
N LEU A 362 20.23 -1.19 7.22
CA LEU A 362 20.73 0.13 7.61
C LEU A 362 22.09 0.42 6.98
N ARG A 363 22.98 -0.57 6.92
CA ARG A 363 24.28 -0.41 6.24
C ARG A 363 24.12 -0.08 4.76
N ALA A 364 23.21 -0.75 4.06
CA ALA A 364 22.97 -0.55 2.64
C ALA A 364 22.25 0.77 2.34
N LEU A 365 21.26 1.15 3.16
CA LEU A 365 20.36 2.28 2.90
C LEU A 365 20.85 3.61 3.48
N VAL A 366 21.57 3.57 4.60
CA VAL A 366 21.94 4.75 5.37
C VAL A 366 23.44 5.00 5.34
N HIS A 367 24.25 3.96 5.53
CA HIS A 367 25.69 4.13 5.77
C HIS A 367 26.57 3.95 4.51
N ARG A 368 26.06 3.36 3.43
CA ARG A 368 26.81 3.19 2.18
C ARG A 368 26.77 4.50 1.37
N ARG A 369 27.87 5.27 1.37
CA ARG A 369 28.09 6.35 0.41
C ARG A 369 28.04 5.79 -1.01
N THR A 370 27.23 6.41 -1.87
CA THR A 370 27.08 6.09 -3.30
C THR A 370 28.46 5.98 -3.96
N GLY A 371 28.95 4.75 -4.16
CA GLY A 371 30.31 4.53 -4.66
C GLY A 371 30.62 3.16 -5.23
N ARG A 372 29.82 2.10 -5.02
CA ARG A 372 30.07 0.78 -5.63
C ARG A 372 28.78 0.00 -5.96
N GLN A 373 28.54 -0.14 -7.27
CA GLN A 373 27.97 -1.30 -7.98
C GLN A 373 26.79 -2.06 -7.32
N HIS A 374 25.63 -1.42 -7.14
CA HIS A 374 24.34 -2.11 -7.28
C HIS A 374 23.62 -1.55 -8.52
N PRO A 375 22.94 -2.38 -9.34
CA PRO A 375 22.45 -1.92 -10.64
C PRO A 375 21.34 -0.87 -10.55
N LEU A 376 20.56 -0.81 -9.44
CA LEU A 376 19.47 0.16 -9.22
C LEU A 376 19.30 0.46 -7.71
N PRO A 377 18.93 1.70 -7.32
CA PRO A 377 18.71 2.06 -5.93
C PRO A 377 17.49 1.35 -5.33
N VAL A 378 17.49 1.13 -4.00
CA VAL A 378 16.32 0.57 -3.31
C VAL A 378 15.15 1.56 -3.38
N PRO A 379 13.97 1.16 -3.85
CA PRO A 379 12.80 2.02 -3.95
C PRO A 379 12.34 2.54 -2.60
N HIS A 380 12.03 3.84 -2.51
CA HIS A 380 11.67 4.51 -1.26
C HIS A 380 10.41 3.93 -0.58
N HIS A 381 9.45 3.40 -1.35
CA HIS A 381 8.26 2.78 -0.76
C HIS A 381 8.59 1.53 0.10
N ARG A 382 9.79 0.95 -0.06
CA ARG A 382 10.32 -0.17 0.75
C ARG A 382 10.75 0.26 2.16
N VAL A 383 10.44 1.49 2.57
CA VAL A 383 10.64 1.96 3.95
C VAL A 383 9.78 1.23 4.97
N GLY A 384 8.61 0.72 4.56
CA GLY A 384 7.68 0.01 5.44
C GLY A 384 8.30 -1.16 6.21
N PRO A 385 8.88 -2.18 5.55
CA PRO A 385 9.54 -3.30 6.22
C PRO A 385 10.68 -2.88 7.17
N VAL A 386 11.44 -1.84 6.81
CA VAL A 386 12.55 -1.35 7.65
C VAL A 386 12.03 -0.66 8.92
N VAL A 387 10.97 0.13 8.81
CA VAL A 387 10.28 0.72 9.97
C VAL A 387 9.70 -0.38 10.85
N GLN A 388 9.11 -1.42 10.27
CA GLN A 388 8.56 -2.55 11.04
C GLN A 388 9.66 -3.33 11.76
N ALA A 389 10.83 -3.51 11.15
CA ALA A 389 11.99 -4.10 11.81
C ALA A 389 12.50 -3.24 12.98
N LEU A 390 12.53 -1.90 12.84
CA LEU A 390 12.87 -0.99 13.94
C LEU A 390 11.86 -1.08 15.11
N LEU A 391 10.56 -1.09 14.81
CA LEU A 391 9.51 -1.26 15.83
C LEU A 391 9.61 -2.63 16.52
N LEU A 392 9.98 -3.67 15.78
CA LEU A 392 10.21 -5.00 16.35
C LEU A 392 11.37 -5.03 17.34
N VAL A 393 12.44 -4.24 17.13
CA VAL A 393 13.54 -4.11 18.10
C VAL A 393 13.02 -3.64 19.46
N ALA A 394 12.14 -2.63 19.50
CA ALA A 394 11.57 -2.18 20.76
C ALA A 394 10.76 -3.27 21.46
N ARG A 395 10.00 -4.07 20.69
CA ARG A 395 9.18 -5.17 21.24
C ARG A 395 10.01 -6.34 21.76
N GLN A 396 11.09 -6.71 21.06
CA GLN A 396 11.88 -7.91 21.39
C GLN A 396 13.06 -7.62 22.31
N HIS A 397 13.66 -6.44 22.20
CA HIS A 397 14.89 -6.08 22.90
C HIS A 397 14.73 -4.89 23.85
N GLY A 398 13.61 -4.17 23.80
CA GLY A 398 13.30 -3.07 24.70
C GLY A 398 13.59 -1.68 24.13
N THR A 399 13.13 -0.66 24.85
CA THR A 399 13.26 0.75 24.45
C THR A 399 14.70 1.25 24.32
N PRO A 400 15.69 0.84 25.16
CA PRO A 400 17.07 1.33 25.02
C PRO A 400 17.72 0.91 23.70
N GLN A 401 17.43 -0.30 23.22
CA GLN A 401 17.98 -0.84 21.99
C GLN A 401 17.42 -0.10 20.77
N LEU A 402 16.12 0.25 20.77
CA LEU A 402 15.59 1.12 19.73
C LEU A 402 16.18 2.53 19.82
N ALA A 403 16.33 3.10 21.02
CA ALA A 403 16.92 4.43 21.20
C ALA A 403 18.33 4.50 20.58
N TYR A 404 19.17 3.49 20.83
CA TYR A 404 20.49 3.37 20.20
C TYR A 404 20.42 3.40 18.66
N ARG A 405 19.49 2.66 18.04
CA ARG A 405 19.31 2.70 16.58
C ARG A 405 18.82 4.06 16.07
N LEU A 406 17.94 4.74 16.81
CA LEU A 406 17.47 6.08 16.45
C LEU A 406 18.60 7.11 16.56
N GLU A 407 19.51 6.97 17.52
CA GLU A 407 20.72 7.77 17.64
C GLU A 407 21.70 7.52 16.47
N GLU A 408 21.88 6.27 16.03
CA GLU A 408 22.66 5.94 14.83
C GLU A 408 22.09 6.62 13.57
N LEU A 409 20.76 6.61 13.41
CA LEU A 409 20.08 7.33 12.32
C LEU A 409 20.25 8.84 12.44
N LEU A 410 20.19 9.38 13.66
CA LEU A 410 20.46 10.79 13.94
C LEU A 410 21.89 11.15 13.50
N HIS A 411 22.88 10.34 13.85
CA HIS A 411 24.27 10.59 13.50
C HIS A 411 24.51 10.48 11.99
N ALA A 412 23.86 9.52 11.32
CA ALA A 412 23.91 9.44 9.86
C ALA A 412 23.32 10.69 9.19
N LEU A 413 22.25 11.25 9.74
CA LEU A 413 21.66 12.49 9.25
C LEU A 413 22.55 13.72 9.52
N ASP A 414 23.39 13.72 10.56
CA ASP A 414 24.42 14.76 10.73
C ASP A 414 25.50 14.66 9.65
N ALA A 415 25.90 13.44 9.32
CA ALA A 415 26.93 13.19 8.30
C ALA A 415 26.43 13.47 6.87
N ASP A 416 25.14 13.24 6.62
CA ASP A 416 24.46 13.56 5.36
C ASP A 416 23.04 14.11 5.63
N PRO A 417 22.88 15.44 5.75
CA PRO A 417 21.59 16.09 5.98
C PRO A 417 20.54 15.82 4.89
N HIS A 418 20.95 15.38 3.70
CA HIS A 418 20.05 15.09 2.59
C HIS A 418 19.63 13.62 2.51
N SER A 419 20.10 12.77 3.42
CA SER A 419 19.74 11.36 3.48
C SER A 419 18.23 11.16 3.64
N TRP A 420 17.57 10.75 2.55
CA TRP A 420 16.14 10.46 2.55
C TRP A 420 15.82 9.32 3.51
N TRP A 421 16.61 8.25 3.50
CA TRP A 421 16.43 7.07 4.34
C TRP A 421 16.58 7.37 5.83
N ALA A 422 17.65 8.06 6.24
CA ALA A 422 17.84 8.39 7.65
C ALA A 422 16.70 9.25 8.20
N ALA A 423 16.33 10.32 7.47
CA ALA A 423 15.25 11.21 7.87
C ALA A 423 13.89 10.50 7.93
N ARG A 424 13.57 9.66 6.93
CA ARG A 424 12.30 8.94 6.87
C ARG A 424 12.18 7.87 7.94
N LEU A 425 13.21 7.04 8.10
CA LEU A 425 13.22 5.96 9.10
C LEU A 425 13.06 6.52 10.52
N LEU A 426 13.79 7.59 10.84
CA LEU A 426 13.68 8.27 12.13
C LEU A 426 12.25 8.78 12.36
N THR A 427 11.70 9.49 11.37
CA THR A 427 10.36 10.10 11.48
C THR A 427 9.26 9.06 11.60
N GLU A 428 9.21 8.10 10.69
CA GLU A 428 8.15 7.09 10.66
C GLU A 428 8.20 6.17 11.88
N THR A 429 9.39 5.85 12.40
CA THR A 429 9.52 5.04 13.61
C THR A 429 9.02 5.80 14.83
N LEU A 430 9.48 7.05 15.02
CA LEU A 430 9.06 7.89 16.15
C LEU A 430 7.57 8.25 16.12
N LEU A 431 6.91 8.25 14.95
CA LEU A 431 5.47 8.45 14.84
C LEU A 431 4.65 7.20 15.20
N ARG A 432 5.26 6.01 15.12
CA ARG A 432 4.56 4.72 15.27
C ARG A 432 4.87 4.00 16.59
N VAL A 433 5.88 4.44 17.35
CA VAL A 433 6.04 3.95 18.72
C VAL A 433 4.81 4.30 19.57
N PRO A 434 4.34 3.38 20.43
CA PRO A 434 3.16 3.61 21.26
C PRO A 434 3.41 4.69 22.32
N ASP A 435 4.63 4.72 22.88
CA ASP A 435 5.12 5.72 23.82
C ASP A 435 6.42 6.33 23.28
N ALA A 436 6.44 7.65 23.16
CA ALA A 436 7.59 8.41 22.66
C ALA A 436 8.49 8.94 23.79
N THR A 437 8.05 8.91 25.05
CA THR A 437 8.76 9.46 26.20
C THR A 437 10.17 8.88 26.38
N PRO A 438 10.42 7.57 26.16
CA PRO A 438 11.77 7.01 26.22
C PRO A 438 12.76 7.57 25.19
N TYR A 439 12.26 8.26 24.15
CA TYR A 439 13.05 8.80 23.03
C TYR A 439 13.17 10.33 23.08
N THR A 440 12.89 10.95 24.23
CA THR A 440 12.88 12.41 24.39
C THR A 440 14.23 13.05 24.01
N ASP A 441 15.36 12.41 24.31
CA ASP A 441 16.68 12.95 23.96
C ASP A 441 16.93 12.97 22.44
N VAL A 442 16.48 11.93 21.74
CA VAL A 442 16.48 11.84 20.27
C VAL A 442 15.59 12.95 19.68
N LEU A 443 14.38 13.13 20.24
CA LEU A 443 13.44 14.17 19.82
C LEU A 443 13.99 15.58 20.05
N ARG A 444 14.65 15.82 21.18
CA ARG A 444 15.27 17.13 21.50
C ARG A 444 16.37 17.47 20.51
N GLN A 445 17.29 16.54 20.26
CA GLN A 445 18.35 16.73 19.27
C GLN A 445 17.79 16.98 17.87
N LEU A 446 16.71 16.30 17.50
CA LEU A 446 16.03 16.51 16.24
C LEU A 446 15.38 17.91 16.15
N ALA A 447 14.75 18.37 17.23
CA ALA A 447 14.17 19.71 17.32
C ALA A 447 15.25 20.80 17.20
N ASP A 448 16.38 20.65 17.91
CA ASP A 448 17.51 21.59 17.85
C ASP A 448 18.04 21.73 16.43
N ARG A 449 18.14 20.62 15.67
CA ARG A 449 18.52 20.64 14.25
C ARG A 449 17.52 21.38 13.38
N LEU A 450 16.22 21.16 13.60
CA LEU A 450 15.18 21.84 12.83
C LEU A 450 15.15 23.35 13.06
N VAL A 451 15.54 23.79 14.25
CA VAL A 451 15.73 25.20 14.60
C VAL A 451 17.02 25.73 13.99
N ALA A 452 18.15 25.03 14.15
CA ALA A 452 19.45 25.43 13.63
C ALA A 452 19.45 25.57 12.10
N GLY A 453 18.85 24.63 11.38
CA GLY A 453 18.71 24.70 9.93
C GLY A 453 17.85 25.88 9.48
N ARG A 454 16.83 26.25 10.26
CA ARG A 454 15.94 27.40 9.97
C ARG A 454 16.73 28.71 10.02
N ASN A 455 17.66 28.82 10.96
CA ASN A 455 18.50 30.01 11.17
C ASN A 455 19.57 30.16 10.09
N ARG A 456 20.01 29.07 9.45
CA ARG A 456 21.06 29.10 8.41
C ARG A 456 20.55 29.41 7.00
N ARG A 457 19.23 29.54 6.78
CA ARG A 457 18.59 29.61 5.44
C ARG A 457 19.00 28.48 4.50
N GLU A 458 19.59 27.41 5.02
CA GLU A 458 19.72 26.15 4.30
C GLU A 458 18.32 25.60 4.09
N PRO A 459 18.04 24.92 2.96
CA PRO A 459 16.82 24.16 2.83
C PRO A 459 16.85 23.09 3.93
N VAL A 460 16.26 23.42 5.09
CA VAL A 460 16.00 22.46 6.15
C VAL A 460 15.29 21.32 5.46
N PRO A 461 15.78 20.07 5.53
CA PRO A 461 15.06 18.95 4.97
C PRO A 461 13.64 19.04 5.52
N GLY A 462 12.66 19.34 4.67
CA GLY A 462 11.30 19.72 5.07
C GLY A 462 10.52 18.59 5.75
N ARG A 463 11.19 17.52 6.16
CA ARG A 463 10.68 16.15 6.29
C ARG A 463 10.37 15.71 7.71
N VAL A 464 10.53 16.59 8.72
CA VAL A 464 10.52 16.18 10.14
C VAL A 464 9.61 17.06 11.03
N ARG A 465 8.88 18.02 10.45
CA ARG A 465 8.72 19.31 11.16
C ARG A 465 7.51 19.54 12.07
N ALA A 466 6.45 18.71 12.07
CA ALA A 466 5.23 19.10 12.80
C ALA A 466 4.73 18.05 13.79
N ARG A 467 4.40 16.83 13.36
CA ARG A 467 3.94 15.78 14.28
C ARG A 467 4.99 15.34 15.29
N LEU A 468 6.27 15.43 14.94
CA LEU A 468 7.37 15.16 15.87
C LEU A 468 7.55 16.28 16.89
N LEU A 469 7.27 17.54 16.52
CA LEU A 469 7.29 18.66 17.47
C LEU A 469 6.08 18.60 18.41
N GLU A 470 4.90 18.18 17.94
CA GLU A 470 3.73 17.92 18.79
C GLU A 470 3.98 16.76 19.76
N ARG A 471 4.62 15.66 19.30
CA ARG A 471 5.05 14.57 20.18
C ARG A 471 6.17 14.96 21.14
N ALA A 472 7.11 15.80 20.74
CA ALA A 472 8.17 16.28 21.62
C ALA A 472 7.68 17.30 22.67
N ALA A 473 6.53 17.94 22.43
CA ALA A 473 5.89 18.89 23.34
C ALA A 473 4.81 18.27 24.23
N ALA A 474 4.44 17.00 23.99
CA ALA A 474 3.56 16.24 24.86
C ALA A 474 4.39 15.66 26.04
N PRO A 475 4.02 15.95 27.30
CA PRO A 475 4.76 15.51 28.48
C PRO A 475 4.72 13.99 28.71
#